data_AF-A0A958QYL7-F1
#
_entry.id   AF-A0A958QYL7-F1
#
_cell.length_a   1.000
_cell.length_b   1.000
_cell.length_c   1.000
_cell.angle_alpha   90.00
_cell.angle_beta   90.00
_cell.angle_gamma   90.00
#
_symmetry.space_group_name_H-M   'P 1'
#
loop_
_entity.id
_entity.type
_entity.pdbx_description
1 polymer ?
#
loop_
_entity_poly.entity_id
_entity_poly.type
_entity_poly.pdbx_seq_one_letter_code
_entity_poly.pdbx_strand_id
1 'polypeptide(L)'
;KATDLAISGDGYYILRGSDGESYSRDGSFHFDKEGYLVTNDNKRVQGFEADENGTIINKVEDIKFPRALIPAKGTSKIRMELNLDSRVAQEPGSVKVFDPKNPYDSSNYSTGVEVYDSQGNKHLMTMFFNKTADRTWEYRGMVDGKEMTGGVDDGLSEACKGKLTFTVDGKLDTEELLSSTFNFKGGALQNQQIKIDFGDSITTDKGKGLDGTKQYGKDSDMMSWNQDGSAAGTITNLSFNDEGVLTALYSNGATKDLAQIALAKFENPEALFKVGNNRLKEARDSGSPAVGKPNRAGRGKIFAKSLERSTVDLALEFVNLIQNQRGFQANAKTITTTDELLAEVINLKR
;
A
#
# COMPACT_ATOMS: atom_id res chain seq x y z
N LYS A 1 -10.08 17.69 -1.91
CA LYS A 1 -9.19 17.31 -0.78
C LYS A 1 -8.60 15.94 -1.07
N ALA A 2 -7.50 15.54 -0.40
CA ALA A 2 -6.91 14.21 -0.57
C ALA A 2 -7.86 13.06 -0.17
N THR A 3 -8.82 13.38 0.69
CA THR A 3 -9.88 12.51 1.23
C THR A 3 -11.19 12.58 0.47
N ASP A 4 -11.31 13.46 -0.53
CA ASP A 4 -12.54 13.57 -1.32
C ASP A 4 -12.57 12.43 -2.34
N LEU A 5 -13.71 11.75 -2.42
CA LEU A 5 -13.94 10.62 -3.32
C LEU A 5 -15.21 10.85 -4.15
N ALA A 6 -15.19 10.43 -5.41
CA ALA A 6 -16.36 10.40 -6.27
C ALA A 6 -16.61 8.96 -6.75
N ILE A 7 -17.87 8.57 -6.93
CA ILE A 7 -18.25 7.30 -7.53
C ILE A 7 -18.65 7.56 -8.99
N SER A 8 -18.33 6.63 -9.86
CA SER A 8 -18.86 6.59 -11.22
C SER A 8 -19.55 5.26 -11.46
N GLY A 9 -20.86 5.31 -11.70
CA GLY A 9 -21.75 4.15 -11.76
C GLY A 9 -22.47 3.88 -10.44
N ASP A 10 -22.96 2.65 -10.29
CA ASP A 10 -23.82 2.24 -9.18
C ASP A 10 -23.05 2.07 -7.88
N GLY A 11 -23.57 2.58 -6.78
CA GLY A 11 -23.01 2.33 -5.46
C GLY A 11 -23.16 3.51 -4.52
N TYR A 12 -23.05 3.21 -3.23
CA TYR A 12 -23.11 4.17 -2.15
C TYR A 12 -21.99 3.89 -1.15
N TYR A 13 -21.41 4.94 -0.59
CA TYR A 13 -20.57 4.85 0.59
C TYR A 13 -21.41 4.39 1.78
N ILE A 14 -20.85 3.51 2.59
CA ILE A 14 -21.49 2.99 3.79
C ILE A 14 -21.01 3.83 4.97
N LEU A 15 -21.96 4.38 5.72
CA LEU A 15 -21.74 5.28 6.83
C LEU A 15 -22.35 4.69 8.10
N ARG A 16 -21.62 4.75 9.21
CA ARG A 16 -22.10 4.30 10.53
C ARG A 16 -22.17 5.48 11.49
N GLY A 17 -23.31 5.63 12.14
CA GLY A 17 -23.56 6.63 13.17
C GLY A 17 -24.24 6.05 14.40
N SER A 18 -24.56 6.90 15.37
CA SER A 18 -25.39 6.54 16.53
C SER A 18 -26.80 6.11 16.15
N ASP A 19 -27.28 6.54 14.98
CA ASP A 19 -28.57 6.20 14.39
C ASP A 19 -28.54 4.93 13.52
N GLY A 20 -27.44 4.16 13.56
CA GLY A 20 -27.22 2.95 12.78
C GLY A 20 -26.49 3.19 11.46
N GLU A 21 -26.62 2.25 10.53
CA GLU A 21 -26.04 2.34 9.19
C GLU A 21 -26.89 3.23 8.27
N SER A 22 -26.20 3.96 7.39
CA SER A 22 -26.78 4.82 6.37
C SER A 22 -25.85 4.85 5.15
N TYR A 23 -26.39 5.32 4.03
CA TYR A 23 -25.72 5.26 2.74
C TYR A 23 -25.69 6.65 2.12
N SER A 24 -24.60 7.03 1.44
CA SER A 24 -24.47 8.32 0.79
C SER A 24 -23.66 8.22 -0.50
N ARG A 25 -23.92 9.12 -1.46
CA ARG A 25 -23.03 9.34 -2.60
C ARG A 25 -22.09 10.52 -2.39
N ASP A 26 -22.30 11.31 -1.35
CA ASP A 26 -21.40 12.39 -0.97
C ASP A 26 -20.11 11.81 -0.40
N GLY A 27 -19.03 11.98 -1.15
CA GLY A 27 -17.68 11.54 -0.77
C GLY A 27 -16.81 12.65 -0.17
N SER A 28 -17.42 13.71 0.38
CA SER A 28 -16.69 14.74 1.12
C SER A 28 -16.32 14.26 2.53
N PHE A 29 -15.12 13.70 2.64
CA PHE A 29 -14.63 13.11 3.89
C PHE A 29 -13.48 13.92 4.51
N HIS A 30 -13.33 13.79 5.82
CA HIS A 30 -12.16 14.26 6.57
C HIS A 30 -11.88 13.33 7.74
N PHE A 31 -10.68 13.41 8.31
CA PHE A 31 -10.38 12.70 9.55
C PHE A 31 -10.84 13.53 10.77
N ASP A 32 -11.40 12.87 11.78
CA ASP A 32 -11.68 13.48 13.08
C ASP A 32 -10.42 13.47 14.00
N LYS A 33 -10.56 13.92 15.24
CA LYS A 33 -9.44 13.98 16.22
C LYS A 33 -9.01 12.58 16.66
N GLU A 34 -9.93 11.63 16.62
CA GLU A 34 -9.74 10.23 16.99
C GLU A 34 -9.15 9.39 15.84
N GLY A 35 -9.03 9.98 14.64
CA GLY A 35 -8.45 9.39 13.45
C GLY A 35 -9.43 8.61 12.58
N TYR A 36 -10.74 8.67 12.82
CA TYR A 36 -11.73 8.05 11.95
C TYR A 36 -11.98 8.90 10.72
N LEU A 37 -12.15 8.24 9.57
CA LEU A 37 -12.65 8.90 8.38
C LEU A 37 -14.14 9.15 8.55
N VAL A 38 -14.51 10.42 8.56
CA VAL A 38 -15.88 10.86 8.78
C VAL A 38 -16.37 11.80 7.68
N THR A 39 -17.69 11.84 7.51
CA THR A 39 -18.38 12.90 6.75
C THR A 39 -18.42 14.20 7.54
N ASN A 40 -18.82 15.32 6.91
CA ASN A 40 -19.08 16.58 7.60
C ASN A 40 -20.12 16.45 8.76
N ASP A 41 -21.00 15.45 8.70
CA ASP A 41 -21.96 15.11 9.77
C ASP A 41 -21.41 14.16 10.87
N ASN A 42 -20.09 13.96 10.93
CA ASN A 42 -19.41 13.04 11.87
C ASN A 42 -19.90 11.57 11.80
N LYS A 43 -20.35 11.11 10.63
CA LYS A 43 -20.65 9.69 10.39
C LYS A 43 -19.41 9.00 9.88
N ARG A 44 -19.10 7.83 10.44
CA ARG A 44 -17.88 7.07 10.14
C ARG A 44 -18.03 6.29 8.85
N VAL A 45 -17.08 6.45 7.95
CA VAL A 45 -17.05 5.74 6.67
C VAL A 45 -16.55 4.32 6.89
N GLN A 46 -17.24 3.34 6.32
CA GLN A 46 -16.86 1.93 6.40
C GLN A 46 -15.96 1.51 5.25
N GLY A 47 -15.05 0.60 5.54
CA GLY A 47 -14.13 0.02 4.57
C GLY A 47 -13.65 -1.36 4.95
N PHE A 48 -12.98 -2.00 4.03
CA PHE A 48 -12.23 -3.22 4.24
C PHE A 48 -10.91 -2.92 4.96
N GLU A 49 -10.67 -3.60 6.07
CA GLU A 49 -9.42 -3.52 6.83
C GLU A 49 -8.24 -4.09 6.02
N ALA A 50 -7.03 -3.55 6.23
CA ALA A 50 -5.80 -4.16 5.75
C ALA A 50 -5.13 -4.97 6.88
N ASP A 51 -4.52 -6.11 6.55
CA ASP A 51 -3.71 -6.86 7.51
C ASP A 51 -2.38 -6.16 7.84
N GLU A 52 -1.58 -6.76 8.73
CA GLU A 52 -0.27 -6.20 9.11
C GLU A 52 0.68 -6.00 7.92
N ASN A 53 0.49 -6.75 6.83
CA ASN A 53 1.27 -6.69 5.60
C ASN A 53 0.71 -5.69 4.58
N GLY A 54 -0.43 -5.06 4.85
CA GLY A 54 -1.09 -4.12 3.93
C GLY A 54 -2.03 -4.80 2.92
N THR A 55 -2.34 -6.09 3.10
CA THR A 55 -3.30 -6.80 2.23
C THR A 55 -4.73 -6.54 2.68
N ILE A 56 -5.58 -6.09 1.77
CA ILE A 56 -6.99 -5.82 2.07
C ILE A 56 -7.78 -7.11 2.32
N ILE A 57 -8.25 -7.30 3.55
CA ILE A 57 -9.09 -8.42 3.98
C ILE A 57 -10.59 -8.08 3.85
N ASN A 58 -11.43 -9.07 3.59
CA ASN A 58 -12.89 -8.86 3.40
C ASN A 58 -13.66 -8.66 4.73
N LYS A 59 -13.10 -7.88 5.66
CA LYS A 59 -13.73 -7.52 6.93
C LYS A 59 -14.07 -6.03 6.91
N VAL A 60 -15.37 -5.71 7.02
CA VAL A 60 -15.86 -4.33 6.97
C VAL A 60 -15.84 -3.72 8.37
N GLU A 61 -15.12 -2.62 8.52
CA GLU A 61 -14.97 -1.86 9.78
C GLU A 61 -14.90 -0.35 9.52
N ASP A 62 -14.95 0.43 10.61
CA ASP A 62 -14.71 1.87 10.56
C ASP A 62 -13.30 2.15 9.99
N ILE A 63 -13.20 2.96 8.93
CA ILE A 63 -11.89 3.36 8.41
C ILE A 63 -11.24 4.29 9.44
N LYS A 64 -10.15 3.81 10.01
CA LYS A 64 -9.37 4.54 10.99
C LYS A 64 -7.92 4.66 10.52
N PHE A 65 -7.40 5.88 10.61
CA PHE A 65 -5.99 6.13 10.52
C PHE A 65 -5.25 5.41 11.67
N PRO A 66 -4.27 4.54 11.40
CA PRO A 66 -3.47 3.91 12.45
C PRO A 66 -2.60 4.97 13.15
N ARG A 67 -2.03 4.62 14.31
CA ARG A 67 -1.13 5.52 15.04
C ARG A 67 -0.04 6.09 14.13
N ALA A 68 0.33 7.34 14.34
CA ALA A 68 1.19 8.14 13.46
C ALA A 68 2.61 7.58 13.24
N LEU A 69 3.01 6.52 13.95
CA LEU A 69 4.35 5.95 13.94
C LEU A 69 4.28 4.49 13.47
N ILE A 70 5.02 4.15 12.42
CA ILE A 70 5.40 2.76 12.16
C ILE A 70 6.68 2.44 12.92
N PRO A 71 6.72 1.29 13.62
CA PRO A 71 7.93 0.86 14.29
C PRO A 71 9.04 0.62 13.27
N ALA A 72 10.28 0.75 13.72
CA ALA A 72 11.40 0.28 12.94
C ALA A 72 11.27 -1.23 12.70
N LYS A 73 11.81 -1.67 11.57
CA LYS A 73 11.87 -3.07 11.20
C LYS A 73 13.33 -3.41 10.90
N GLY A 74 13.90 -4.33 11.67
CA GLY A 74 15.22 -4.85 11.37
C GLY A 74 15.21 -5.62 10.05
N THR A 75 16.27 -5.50 9.27
CA THR A 75 16.43 -6.23 8.00
C THR A 75 16.41 -7.74 8.26
N SER A 76 15.53 -8.46 7.57
CA SER A 76 15.44 -9.92 7.62
C SER A 76 15.95 -10.57 6.33
N LYS A 77 15.92 -9.83 5.22
CA LYS A 77 16.33 -10.30 3.90
C LYS A 77 17.03 -9.20 3.12
N ILE A 78 18.15 -9.56 2.49
CA ILE A 78 18.85 -8.74 1.51
C ILE A 78 18.88 -9.52 0.21
N ARG A 79 18.40 -8.91 -0.87
CA ARG A 79 18.55 -9.44 -2.22
C ARG A 79 19.67 -8.70 -2.93
N MET A 80 20.62 -9.43 -3.50
CA MET A 80 21.73 -8.87 -4.27
C MET A 80 21.83 -9.51 -5.65
N GLU A 81 22.11 -8.69 -6.65
CA GLU A 81 22.35 -9.13 -8.01
C GLU A 81 23.72 -8.61 -8.43
N LEU A 82 24.67 -9.52 -8.58
CA LEU A 82 26.03 -9.19 -8.95
C LEU A 82 26.44 -9.90 -10.25
N ASN A 83 27.40 -9.31 -10.95
CA ASN A 83 28.24 -10.06 -11.87
C ASN A 83 29.55 -10.39 -11.15
N LEU A 84 29.95 -11.66 -11.12
CA LEU A 84 31.26 -12.10 -10.62
C LEU A 84 32.15 -12.49 -11.79
N ASP A 85 33.38 -11.97 -11.85
CA ASP A 85 34.27 -12.18 -12.99
C ASP A 85 34.76 -13.63 -13.07
N SER A 86 34.33 -14.32 -14.12
CA SER A 86 34.74 -15.70 -14.38
C SER A 86 36.24 -15.86 -14.63
N ARG A 87 36.92 -14.78 -15.08
CA ARG A 87 38.33 -14.78 -15.51
C ARG A 87 39.32 -14.66 -14.36
N VAL A 88 38.85 -14.49 -13.13
CA VAL A 88 39.71 -14.49 -11.93
C VAL A 88 40.54 -15.78 -11.90
N ALA A 89 41.87 -15.61 -11.89
CA ALA A 89 42.85 -16.69 -11.93
C ALA A 89 42.71 -17.63 -10.72
N GLN A 90 42.88 -18.93 -10.98
CA GLN A 90 42.76 -20.01 -9.98
C GLN A 90 44.03 -20.89 -9.95
N GLU A 91 45.14 -20.36 -10.45
CA GLU A 91 46.41 -21.06 -10.42
C GLU A 91 46.90 -21.19 -8.96
N PRO A 92 47.64 -22.26 -8.60
CA PRO A 92 48.24 -22.40 -7.28
C PRO A 92 49.05 -21.15 -6.91
N GLY A 93 48.64 -20.46 -5.84
CA GLY A 93 49.23 -19.19 -5.38
C GLY A 93 48.50 -17.91 -5.81
N SER A 94 47.56 -17.98 -6.76
CA SER A 94 46.69 -16.84 -7.13
C SER A 94 45.32 -16.87 -6.43
N VAL A 95 44.96 -18.00 -5.81
CA VAL A 95 43.73 -18.12 -5.00
C VAL A 95 43.89 -17.29 -3.74
N LYS A 96 43.10 -16.22 -3.63
CA LYS A 96 43.10 -15.37 -2.45
C LYS A 96 42.30 -16.04 -1.32
N VAL A 97 42.95 -16.22 -0.18
CA VAL A 97 42.29 -16.64 1.07
C VAL A 97 41.92 -15.39 1.86
N PHE A 98 40.66 -15.29 2.26
CA PHE A 98 40.15 -14.15 3.01
C PHE A 98 40.89 -13.98 4.35
N ASP A 99 41.35 -12.75 4.62
CA ASP A 99 41.94 -12.34 5.89
C ASP A 99 41.11 -11.20 6.51
N PRO A 100 40.46 -11.41 7.67
CA PRO A 100 39.70 -10.36 8.37
C PRO A 100 40.50 -9.09 8.70
N LYS A 101 41.84 -9.18 8.81
CA LYS A 101 42.70 -8.01 9.11
C LYS A 101 42.98 -7.16 7.88
N ASN A 102 43.02 -7.76 6.70
CA ASN A 102 43.23 -7.08 5.41
C ASN A 102 42.16 -7.53 4.38
N PRO A 103 40.88 -7.26 4.64
CA PRO A 103 39.79 -7.90 3.88
C PRO A 103 39.71 -7.40 2.43
N TYR A 104 40.08 -6.14 2.16
CA TYR A 104 40.09 -5.59 0.80
C TYR A 104 41.17 -6.21 -0.08
N ASP A 105 42.40 -6.37 0.44
CA ASP A 105 43.51 -6.94 -0.34
C ASP A 105 43.36 -8.46 -0.53
N SER A 106 42.82 -9.13 0.49
CA SER A 106 42.61 -10.57 0.50
C SER A 106 41.34 -11.04 -0.23
N SER A 107 40.53 -10.13 -0.78
CA SER A 107 39.30 -10.45 -1.52
C SER A 107 39.46 -10.23 -3.03
N ASN A 108 38.64 -10.90 -3.84
CA ASN A 108 38.58 -10.67 -5.28
C ASN A 108 37.66 -9.50 -5.64
N TYR A 109 36.58 -9.35 -4.89
CA TYR A 109 35.61 -8.28 -5.07
C TYR A 109 34.96 -7.92 -3.73
N SER A 110 34.57 -6.66 -3.56
CA SER A 110 33.88 -6.19 -2.36
C SER A 110 32.83 -5.15 -2.70
N THR A 111 31.70 -5.16 -2.01
CA THR A 111 30.64 -4.15 -2.13
C THR A 111 29.99 -3.87 -0.77
N GLY A 112 29.38 -2.71 -0.59
CA GLY A 112 28.68 -2.33 0.64
C GLY A 112 27.16 -2.32 0.47
N VAL A 113 26.44 -2.83 1.46
CA VAL A 113 24.98 -2.78 1.56
C VAL A 113 24.56 -2.21 2.91
N GLU A 114 23.51 -1.39 2.93
CA GLU A 114 22.96 -0.86 4.18
C GLU A 114 21.96 -1.86 4.79
N VAL A 115 22.04 -2.05 6.10
CA VAL A 115 21.12 -2.89 6.87
C VAL A 115 20.58 -2.11 8.07
N TYR A 116 19.39 -2.47 8.52
CA TYR A 116 18.74 -1.87 9.68
C TYR A 116 18.72 -2.85 10.85
N ASP A 117 19.04 -2.35 12.04
CA ASP A 117 18.79 -3.08 13.29
C ASP A 117 17.30 -3.04 13.67
N SER A 118 16.92 -3.78 14.73
CA SER A 118 15.53 -3.80 15.20
C SER A 118 15.01 -2.44 15.74
N GLN A 119 15.91 -1.49 16.02
CA GLN A 119 15.56 -0.15 16.51
C GLN A 119 15.49 0.88 15.36
N GLY A 120 15.95 0.52 14.16
CA GLY A 120 15.97 1.35 12.97
C GLY A 120 17.27 2.11 12.73
N ASN A 121 18.34 1.79 13.45
CA ASN A 121 19.67 2.34 13.18
C ASN A 121 20.22 1.69 11.90
N LYS A 122 20.92 2.50 11.11
CA LYS A 122 21.58 2.05 9.88
C LYS A 122 22.97 1.53 10.20
N HIS A 123 23.31 0.40 9.61
CA HIS A 123 24.64 -0.21 9.67
C HIS A 123 25.11 -0.52 8.25
N LEU A 124 26.40 -0.31 7.98
CA LEU A 124 27.01 -0.67 6.70
C LEU A 124 27.59 -2.07 6.80
N MET A 125 27.04 -3.01 6.02
CA MET A 125 27.61 -4.35 5.87
C MET A 125 28.41 -4.42 4.57
N THR A 126 29.70 -4.72 4.67
CA THR A 126 30.57 -4.89 3.52
C THR A 126 30.65 -6.39 3.17
N MET A 127 30.22 -6.73 1.97
CA MET A 127 30.27 -8.07 1.41
C MET A 127 31.58 -8.26 0.65
N PHE A 128 32.34 -9.28 1.00
CA PHE A 128 33.58 -9.69 0.34
C PHE A 128 33.38 -11.03 -0.37
N PHE A 129 33.95 -11.16 -1.57
CA PHE A 129 33.83 -12.34 -2.42
C PHE A 129 35.21 -12.87 -2.80
N ASN A 130 35.39 -14.18 -2.62
CA ASN A 130 36.62 -14.91 -2.92
C ASN A 130 36.30 -16.09 -3.82
N LYS A 131 37.00 -16.21 -4.96
CA LYS A 131 36.86 -17.37 -5.84
C LYS A 131 37.77 -18.49 -5.32
N THR A 132 37.16 -19.58 -4.84
CA THR A 132 37.89 -20.69 -4.17
C THR A 132 38.14 -21.88 -5.09
N ALA A 133 37.31 -22.06 -6.12
CA ALA A 133 37.51 -23.05 -7.18
C ALA A 133 36.82 -22.58 -8.47
N ASP A 134 36.91 -23.38 -9.53
CA ASP A 134 36.14 -23.08 -10.74
C ASP A 134 34.64 -23.02 -10.41
N ARG A 135 34.00 -21.95 -10.89
CA ARG A 135 32.58 -21.62 -10.65
C ARG A 135 32.13 -21.62 -9.19
N THR A 136 33.07 -21.50 -8.26
CA THR A 136 32.79 -21.60 -6.84
C THR A 136 33.33 -20.37 -6.13
N TRP A 137 32.44 -19.69 -5.41
CA TRP A 137 32.75 -18.48 -4.68
C TRP A 137 32.34 -18.62 -3.22
N GLU A 138 33.17 -18.12 -2.31
CA GLU A 138 32.77 -17.86 -0.93
C GLU A 138 32.50 -16.37 -0.77
N TYR A 139 31.45 -16.05 0.00
CA TYR A 139 31.16 -14.68 0.39
C TYR A 139 31.18 -14.54 1.91
N ARG A 140 31.58 -13.36 2.38
CA ARG A 140 31.57 -12.97 3.80
C ARG A 140 31.02 -11.57 3.95
N GLY A 141 30.01 -11.41 4.78
CA GLY A 141 29.51 -10.10 5.20
C GLY A 141 30.22 -9.67 6.47
N MET A 142 30.83 -8.50 6.44
CA MET A 142 31.54 -7.91 7.56
C MET A 142 30.88 -6.60 7.96
N VAL A 143 30.81 -6.33 9.26
CA VAL A 143 30.31 -5.08 9.85
C VAL A 143 31.39 -4.45 10.73
N ASP A 144 31.27 -3.17 11.06
CA ASP A 144 32.19 -2.54 12.02
C ASP A 144 32.10 -3.29 13.37
N GLY A 145 33.23 -3.79 13.87
CA GLY A 145 33.29 -4.52 15.13
C GLY A 145 32.90 -3.68 16.34
N LYS A 146 32.99 -2.35 16.24
CA LYS A 146 32.44 -1.44 17.27
C LYS A 146 30.92 -1.54 17.38
N GLU A 147 30.24 -1.89 16.30
CA GLU A 147 28.78 -1.99 16.24
C GLU A 147 28.28 -3.40 16.56
N MET A 148 29.16 -4.40 16.58
CA MET A 148 28.82 -5.80 16.83
C MET A 148 29.13 -6.24 18.27
N THR A 149 28.20 -6.95 18.91
CA THR A 149 28.38 -7.53 20.25
C THR A 149 29.41 -8.65 20.16
N GLY A 150 30.51 -8.53 20.92
CA GLY A 150 31.66 -9.45 20.82
C GLY A 150 32.56 -9.22 19.58
N GLY A 151 32.33 -8.14 18.84
CA GLY A 151 33.19 -7.73 17.73
C GLY A 151 34.54 -7.18 18.17
N VAL A 152 35.46 -7.06 17.20
CA VAL A 152 36.78 -6.47 17.40
C VAL A 152 36.69 -4.95 17.26
N ASP A 153 36.92 -4.20 18.33
CA ASP A 153 36.72 -2.73 18.36
C ASP A 153 37.61 -1.94 17.38
N ASP A 154 38.66 -2.54 16.84
CA ASP A 154 39.57 -1.93 15.85
C ASP A 154 39.61 -2.74 14.56
N GLY A 155 38.44 -3.02 13.98
CA GLY A 155 38.36 -3.74 12.71
C GLY A 155 36.96 -4.18 12.32
N LEU A 156 36.91 -4.96 11.25
CA LEU A 156 35.68 -5.56 10.74
C LEU A 156 35.43 -6.91 11.42
N SER A 157 34.18 -7.16 11.80
CA SER A 157 33.74 -8.42 12.40
C SER A 157 32.81 -9.18 11.45
N GLU A 158 32.94 -10.52 11.40
CA GLU A 158 32.16 -11.37 10.50
C GLU A 158 30.70 -11.47 10.97
N ALA A 159 29.77 -10.98 10.15
CA ALA A 159 28.34 -11.05 10.37
C ALA A 159 27.73 -12.32 9.74
N CYS A 160 28.13 -12.64 8.51
CA CYS A 160 27.66 -13.82 7.80
C CYS A 160 28.72 -14.40 6.88
N LYS A 161 28.58 -15.68 6.55
CA LYS A 161 29.37 -16.35 5.52
C LYS A 161 28.51 -17.31 4.71
N GLY A 162 28.90 -17.53 3.46
CA GLY A 162 28.25 -18.54 2.63
C GLY A 162 29.02 -18.85 1.36
N LYS A 163 28.40 -19.66 0.52
CA LYS A 163 28.99 -20.20 -0.70
C LYS A 163 28.01 -20.08 -1.87
N LEU A 164 28.54 -19.74 -3.03
CA LEU A 164 27.83 -19.68 -4.30
C LEU A 164 28.50 -20.62 -5.30
N THR A 165 27.69 -21.34 -6.06
CA THR A 165 28.16 -22.12 -7.21
C THR A 165 27.41 -21.73 -8.47
N PHE A 166 28.11 -21.82 -9.61
CA PHE A 166 27.57 -21.47 -10.92
C PHE A 166 27.68 -22.64 -11.90
N THR A 167 26.76 -22.67 -12.85
CA THR A 167 26.76 -23.61 -13.98
C THR A 167 27.81 -23.22 -15.04
N VAL A 168 28.04 -24.11 -16.00
CA VAL A 168 28.90 -23.86 -17.18
C VAL A 168 28.51 -22.58 -17.94
N ASP A 169 27.23 -22.24 -17.96
CA ASP A 169 26.69 -21.08 -18.68
C ASP A 169 26.69 -19.79 -17.86
N GLY A 170 27.29 -19.79 -16.66
CA GLY A 170 27.37 -18.63 -15.78
C GLY A 170 26.11 -18.34 -14.95
N LYS A 171 25.12 -19.24 -14.98
CA LYS A 171 23.89 -19.15 -14.16
C LYS A 171 24.15 -19.62 -12.73
N LEU A 172 23.47 -19.02 -11.76
CA LEU A 172 23.51 -19.42 -10.35
C LEU A 172 22.91 -20.81 -10.17
N ASP A 173 23.66 -21.74 -9.56
CA ASP A 173 23.23 -23.11 -9.30
C ASP A 173 22.84 -23.32 -7.83
N THR A 174 23.78 -23.11 -6.90
CA THR A 174 23.52 -23.17 -5.46
C THR A 174 23.85 -21.85 -4.78
N GLU A 175 23.00 -21.45 -3.84
CA GLU A 175 23.34 -20.52 -2.76
C GLU A 175 23.26 -21.25 -1.42
N GLU A 176 24.27 -21.10 -0.57
CA GLU A 176 24.32 -21.69 0.75
C GLU A 176 24.74 -20.65 1.78
N LEU A 177 23.90 -20.43 2.78
CA LEU A 177 24.23 -19.60 3.94
C LEU A 177 24.77 -20.51 5.05
N LEU A 178 26.07 -20.39 5.34
CA LEU A 178 26.75 -21.24 6.32
C LEU A 178 26.63 -20.67 7.75
N SER A 179 26.66 -19.34 7.89
CA SER A 179 26.42 -18.66 9.17
C SER A 179 25.81 -17.28 8.94
N SER A 180 24.87 -16.91 9.83
CA SER A 180 24.31 -15.56 9.95
C SER A 180 23.90 -15.34 11.41
N THR A 181 24.88 -15.35 12.30
CA THR A 181 24.67 -15.13 13.73
C THR A 181 25.50 -13.94 14.16
N PHE A 182 24.87 -12.78 14.21
CA PHE A 182 25.50 -11.55 14.67
C PHE A 182 24.48 -10.66 15.35
N ASN A 183 24.95 -9.85 16.30
CA ASN A 183 24.11 -9.00 17.12
C ASN A 183 24.66 -7.58 17.12
N PHE A 184 23.84 -6.61 16.73
CA PHE A 184 24.18 -5.20 16.92
C PHE A 184 24.23 -4.83 18.42
N LYS A 185 25.19 -3.99 18.81
CA LYS A 185 25.26 -3.37 20.15
C LYS A 185 24.15 -2.31 20.27
N GLY A 186 23.90 -1.81 21.49
CA GLY A 186 22.94 -0.71 21.72
C GLY A 186 21.51 -1.12 22.04
N GLY A 187 21.28 -2.38 22.41
CA GLY A 187 19.95 -2.85 22.84
C GLY A 187 19.02 -3.25 21.69
N ALA A 188 19.57 -3.43 20.48
CA ALA A 188 18.88 -4.10 19.40
C ALA A 188 18.57 -5.58 19.74
N LEU A 189 17.56 -6.13 19.07
CA LEU A 189 17.13 -7.51 19.21
C LEU A 189 18.30 -8.44 18.91
N GLN A 190 18.58 -9.34 19.85
CA GLN A 190 19.65 -10.31 19.71
C GLN A 190 19.21 -11.45 18.78
N ASN A 191 20.13 -11.95 17.98
CA ASN A 191 20.00 -13.00 16.97
C ASN A 191 19.14 -12.61 15.76
N GLN A 192 19.30 -11.38 15.26
CA GLN A 192 18.71 -10.98 13.99
C GLN A 192 19.36 -11.81 12.86
N GLN A 193 18.59 -12.72 12.26
CA GLN A 193 19.04 -13.51 11.12
C GLN A 193 18.72 -12.75 9.83
N ILE A 194 19.76 -12.44 9.06
CA ILE A 194 19.62 -11.82 7.74
C ILE A 194 19.82 -12.89 6.69
N LYS A 195 18.76 -13.22 5.95
CA LYS A 195 18.90 -14.07 4.76
C LYS A 195 19.50 -13.24 3.63
N ILE A 196 20.62 -13.70 3.08
CA ILE A 196 21.17 -13.16 1.83
C ILE A 196 20.63 -14.01 0.69
N ASP A 197 19.94 -13.37 -0.24
CA ASP A 197 19.34 -13.95 -1.45
C ASP A 197 20.09 -13.42 -2.67
N PHE A 198 20.66 -14.31 -3.46
CA PHE A 198 21.43 -13.96 -4.65
C PHE A 198 20.66 -14.18 -5.95
N GLY A 199 19.38 -14.59 -5.93
CA GLY A 199 18.64 -14.87 -7.16
C GLY A 199 17.70 -16.07 -7.07
N ASP A 200 17.44 -16.69 -8.22
CA ASP A 200 16.64 -17.91 -8.35
C ASP A 200 17.55 -19.13 -8.58
N SER A 201 18.29 -19.55 -7.56
CA SER A 201 19.23 -20.66 -7.70
C SER A 201 18.56 -21.95 -8.20
N ILE A 202 19.24 -22.70 -9.08
CA ILE A 202 18.67 -23.90 -9.70
C ILE A 202 18.45 -25.01 -8.66
N THR A 203 19.46 -25.28 -7.84
CA THR A 203 19.44 -26.40 -6.89
C THR A 203 18.85 -26.02 -5.53
N THR A 204 19.18 -24.85 -4.97
CA THR A 204 18.67 -24.44 -3.64
C THR A 204 17.21 -24.01 -3.70
N ASP A 205 16.83 -23.17 -4.67
CA ASP A 205 15.47 -22.60 -4.77
C ASP A 205 14.58 -23.31 -5.80
N LYS A 206 15.10 -24.31 -6.53
CA LYS A 206 14.41 -24.97 -7.66
C LYS A 206 14.01 -23.98 -8.77
N GLY A 207 14.81 -22.92 -8.93
CA GLY A 207 14.65 -21.86 -9.94
C GLY A 207 15.24 -22.22 -11.30
N LYS A 208 15.43 -21.21 -12.15
CA LYS A 208 16.04 -21.35 -13.48
C LYS A 208 17.48 -20.81 -13.54
N GLY A 209 17.95 -20.16 -12.47
CA GLY A 209 19.24 -19.47 -12.42
C GLY A 209 19.33 -18.29 -13.38
N LEU A 210 18.19 -17.72 -13.80
CA LEU A 210 18.12 -16.62 -14.78
C LEU A 210 18.04 -15.25 -14.10
N ASP A 211 17.44 -15.18 -12.92
CA ASP A 211 17.29 -13.98 -12.12
C ASP A 211 18.36 -13.92 -11.03
N GLY A 212 18.84 -12.72 -10.71
CA GLY A 212 19.90 -12.50 -9.74
C GLY A 212 21.32 -12.72 -10.28
N THR A 213 22.22 -13.06 -9.36
CA THR A 213 23.67 -13.08 -9.53
C THR A 213 24.11 -14.04 -10.63
N LYS A 214 25.13 -13.61 -11.39
CA LYS A 214 25.70 -14.36 -12.52
C LYS A 214 27.22 -14.36 -12.44
N GLN A 215 27.80 -15.30 -13.16
CA GLN A 215 29.24 -15.35 -13.39
C GLN A 215 29.52 -15.23 -14.89
N TYR A 216 30.02 -14.08 -15.33
CA TYR A 216 30.42 -13.84 -16.72
C TYR A 216 31.84 -13.31 -16.81
N GLY A 217 32.43 -13.37 -18.01
CA GLY A 217 33.78 -12.87 -18.30
C GLY A 217 33.85 -11.35 -18.40
N LYS A 218 33.30 -10.64 -17.41
CA LYS A 218 33.35 -9.19 -17.23
C LYS A 218 33.76 -8.91 -15.80
N ASP A 219 34.30 -7.71 -15.58
CA ASP A 219 34.71 -7.27 -14.25
C ASP A 219 33.56 -7.42 -13.24
N SER A 220 33.90 -7.78 -12.01
CA SER A 220 32.90 -7.97 -10.97
C SER A 220 32.25 -6.64 -10.63
N ASP A 221 30.92 -6.62 -10.61
CA ASP A 221 30.15 -5.41 -10.32
C ASP A 221 28.80 -5.74 -9.66
N MET A 222 28.27 -4.79 -8.89
CA MET A 222 26.97 -4.91 -8.25
C MET A 222 25.92 -4.25 -9.14
N MET A 223 25.05 -5.07 -9.71
CA MET A 223 24.01 -4.60 -10.64
C MET A 223 22.83 -3.99 -9.88
N SER A 224 22.38 -4.65 -8.82
CA SER A 224 21.30 -4.17 -7.97
C SER A 224 21.36 -4.78 -6.57
N TRP A 225 20.76 -4.10 -5.59
CA TRP A 225 20.52 -4.67 -4.27
C TRP A 225 19.26 -4.05 -3.66
N ASN A 226 18.58 -4.80 -2.79
CA ASN A 226 17.41 -4.36 -2.04
C ASN A 226 17.34 -5.08 -0.68
N GLN A 227 16.72 -4.46 0.32
CA GLN A 227 16.55 -4.99 1.66
C GLN A 227 15.17 -4.63 2.23
N ASP A 228 14.68 -5.40 3.20
CA ASP A 228 13.30 -5.30 3.70
C ASP A 228 13.12 -4.62 5.07
N GLY A 229 14.18 -4.07 5.63
CA GLY A 229 14.22 -3.30 6.88
C GLY A 229 13.98 -1.81 6.66
N SER A 230 13.69 -1.10 7.74
CA SER A 230 13.41 0.34 7.71
C SER A 230 13.57 0.99 9.07
N ALA A 231 14.02 2.25 9.07
CA ALA A 231 13.94 3.10 10.26
C ALA A 231 12.49 3.36 10.68
N ALA A 232 12.28 3.74 11.94
CA ALA A 232 10.97 4.20 12.38
C ALA A 232 10.53 5.42 11.56
N GLY A 233 9.27 5.44 11.17
CA GLY A 233 8.73 6.46 10.26
C GLY A 233 7.47 7.09 10.82
N THR A 234 7.32 8.39 10.66
CA THR A 234 6.06 9.08 10.92
C THR A 234 5.29 9.29 9.63
N ILE A 235 3.96 9.35 9.71
CA ILE A 235 3.15 9.55 8.51
C ILE A 235 3.33 10.98 8.01
N THR A 236 3.74 11.10 6.75
CA THR A 236 3.94 12.37 6.06
C THR A 236 2.72 12.73 5.23
N ASN A 237 2.10 11.75 4.57
CA ASN A 237 0.94 11.98 3.72
C ASN A 237 -0.03 10.79 3.74
N LEU A 238 -1.31 11.08 3.51
CA LEU A 238 -2.38 10.11 3.32
C LEU A 238 -3.12 10.44 2.03
N SER A 239 -3.37 9.42 1.22
CA SER A 239 -4.18 9.61 0.02
C SER A 239 -4.92 8.34 -0.32
N PHE A 240 -6.08 8.52 -0.96
CA PHE A 240 -6.74 7.44 -1.65
C PHE A 240 -6.23 7.32 -3.08
N ASN A 241 -6.20 6.09 -3.60
CA ASN A 241 -6.05 5.80 -5.01
C ASN A 241 -7.43 5.61 -5.69
N ASP A 242 -7.44 5.43 -7.02
CA ASP A 242 -8.67 5.23 -7.80
C ASP A 242 -9.32 3.84 -7.60
N GLU A 243 -8.71 2.98 -6.79
CA GLU A 243 -9.32 1.73 -6.33
C GLU A 243 -10.00 1.88 -4.96
N GLY A 244 -9.97 3.10 -4.39
CA GLY A 244 -10.50 3.42 -3.07
C GLY A 244 -9.62 2.91 -1.92
N VAL A 245 -8.37 2.53 -2.19
CA VAL A 245 -7.41 2.12 -1.15
C VAL A 245 -6.78 3.36 -0.54
N LEU A 246 -6.82 3.45 0.79
CA LEU A 246 -6.13 4.44 1.60
C LEU A 246 -4.69 4.00 1.81
N THR A 247 -3.75 4.73 1.22
CA THR A 247 -2.32 4.50 1.37
C THR A 247 -1.70 5.60 2.23
N ALA A 248 -0.90 5.20 3.21
CA ALA A 248 -0.05 6.09 4.00
C ALA A 248 1.37 6.11 3.44
N LEU A 249 1.92 7.32 3.29
CA LEU A 249 3.33 7.55 3.01
C LEU A 249 4.03 7.97 4.28
N TYR A 250 5.09 7.26 4.63
CA TYR A 250 5.89 7.51 5.83
C TYR A 250 7.17 8.28 5.51
N SER A 251 7.74 8.93 6.52
CA SER A 251 8.97 9.72 6.41
C SER A 251 10.19 8.89 6.02
N ASN A 252 10.14 7.58 6.26
CA ASN A 252 11.17 6.61 5.85
C ASN A 252 11.00 6.14 4.38
N GLY A 253 10.06 6.72 3.63
CA GLY A 253 9.79 6.37 2.24
C GLY A 253 8.93 5.11 2.05
N ALA A 254 8.60 4.39 3.13
CA ALA A 254 7.70 3.25 3.05
C ALA A 254 6.26 3.71 2.74
N THR A 255 5.54 2.87 2.00
CA THR A 255 4.10 3.02 1.76
C THR A 255 3.36 1.83 2.35
N LYS A 256 2.25 2.09 3.05
CA LYS A 256 1.39 1.02 3.58
C LYS A 256 -0.06 1.29 3.23
N ASP A 257 -0.71 0.27 2.70
CA ASP A 257 -2.15 0.28 2.50
C ASP A 257 -2.86 -0.03 3.82
N LEU A 258 -3.82 0.79 4.19
CA LEU A 258 -4.45 0.80 5.52
C LEU A 258 -5.88 0.26 5.49
N ALA A 259 -6.63 0.65 4.48
CA ALA A 259 -8.01 0.25 4.30
C ALA A 259 -8.43 0.47 2.84
N GLN A 260 -9.51 -0.18 2.42
CA GLN A 260 -10.15 0.09 1.13
C GLN A 260 -11.61 0.45 1.35
N ILE A 261 -12.11 1.50 0.70
CA ILE A 261 -13.51 1.93 0.80
C ILE A 261 -14.44 0.78 0.38
N ALA A 262 -15.47 0.53 1.19
CA ALA A 262 -16.52 -0.43 0.87
C ALA A 262 -17.70 0.31 0.22
N LEU A 263 -18.21 -0.24 -0.88
CA LEU A 263 -19.42 0.26 -1.54
C LEU A 263 -20.57 -0.72 -1.35
N ALA A 264 -21.76 -0.18 -1.05
CA ALA A 264 -23.01 -0.92 -1.08
C ALA A 264 -23.74 -0.68 -2.40
N LYS A 265 -24.25 -1.75 -3.00
CA LYS A 265 -25.19 -1.71 -4.12
C LYS A 265 -26.55 -2.20 -3.64
N PHE A 266 -27.62 -1.58 -4.14
CA PHE A 266 -29.00 -2.00 -3.90
C PHE A 266 -29.62 -2.46 -5.20
N GLU A 267 -30.58 -3.38 -5.11
CA GLU A 267 -31.36 -3.83 -6.26
C GLU A 267 -32.29 -2.72 -6.76
N ASN A 268 -32.92 -1.99 -5.82
CA ASN A 268 -33.78 -0.86 -6.14
C ASN A 268 -33.37 0.41 -5.35
N PRO A 269 -32.45 1.21 -5.90
CA PRO A 269 -31.96 2.42 -5.23
C PRO A 269 -33.03 3.51 -5.03
N GLU A 270 -34.05 3.56 -5.89
CA GLU A 270 -35.13 4.57 -5.80
C GLU A 270 -36.04 4.37 -4.59
N ALA A 271 -36.12 3.14 -4.07
CA ALA A 271 -36.90 2.82 -2.88
C ALA A 271 -36.16 3.13 -1.57
N LEU A 272 -34.91 3.62 -1.61
CA LEU A 272 -34.17 4.00 -0.42
C LEU A 272 -34.83 5.19 0.30
N PHE A 273 -34.89 5.12 1.63
CA PHE A 273 -35.51 6.15 2.44
C PHE A 273 -34.54 7.30 2.71
N LYS A 274 -34.92 8.53 2.34
CA LYS A 274 -34.11 9.73 2.56
C LYS A 274 -34.17 10.17 4.01
N VAL A 275 -33.03 10.28 4.68
CA VAL A 275 -32.92 10.69 6.09
C VAL A 275 -32.25 12.07 6.29
N GLY A 276 -32.12 12.85 5.21
CA GLY A 276 -31.50 14.18 5.22
C GLY A 276 -29.98 14.15 5.02
N ASN A 277 -29.39 15.32 4.77
CA ASN A 277 -27.95 15.52 4.52
C ASN A 277 -27.35 14.55 3.48
N ASN A 278 -28.05 14.33 2.36
CA ASN A 278 -27.66 13.38 1.31
C ASN A 278 -27.48 11.93 1.79
N ARG A 279 -28.05 11.57 2.95
CA ARG A 279 -28.04 10.21 3.48
C ARG A 279 -29.34 9.47 3.18
N LEU A 280 -29.18 8.17 2.98
CA LEU A 280 -30.21 7.21 2.64
C LEU A 280 -30.18 6.06 3.66
N LYS A 281 -31.32 5.44 3.92
CA LYS A 281 -31.44 4.20 4.68
C LYS A 281 -32.13 3.13 3.85
N GLU A 282 -31.83 1.88 4.16
CA GLU A 282 -32.53 0.74 3.56
C GLU A 282 -34.02 0.78 3.88
N ALA A 283 -34.82 0.34 2.90
CA ALA A 283 -36.25 0.16 3.02
C ALA A 283 -36.59 -1.27 2.59
N ARG A 284 -37.78 -1.75 2.94
CA ARG A 284 -38.21 -3.10 2.55
C ARG A 284 -38.17 -3.31 1.03
N ASP A 285 -38.51 -2.26 0.28
CA ASP A 285 -38.62 -2.32 -1.17
C ASP A 285 -37.30 -1.98 -1.89
N SER A 286 -36.24 -1.56 -1.17
CA SER A 286 -34.90 -1.33 -1.75
C SER A 286 -34.07 -2.60 -1.92
N GLY A 287 -34.45 -3.66 -1.20
CA GLY A 287 -33.63 -4.85 -1.00
C GLY A 287 -32.50 -4.62 0.00
N SER A 288 -31.77 -5.69 0.32
CA SER A 288 -30.62 -5.66 1.24
C SER A 288 -29.36 -5.12 0.56
N PRO A 289 -28.45 -4.48 1.31
CA PRO A 289 -27.21 -3.93 0.77
C PRO A 289 -26.23 -5.03 0.34
N ALA A 290 -25.83 -5.02 -0.93
CA ALA A 290 -24.74 -5.84 -1.44
C ALA A 290 -23.38 -5.12 -1.29
N VAL A 291 -22.69 -5.39 -0.19
CA VAL A 291 -21.39 -4.76 0.15
C VAL A 291 -20.22 -5.43 -0.55
N GLY A 292 -19.21 -4.65 -0.96
CA GLY A 292 -17.99 -5.18 -1.57
C GLY A 292 -17.07 -4.11 -2.14
N LYS A 293 -15.99 -4.57 -2.78
CA LYS A 293 -14.94 -3.71 -3.32
C LYS A 293 -15.44 -2.87 -4.52
N PRO A 294 -14.91 -1.66 -4.72
CA PRO A 294 -15.19 -0.85 -5.90
C PRO A 294 -14.83 -1.57 -7.21
N ASN A 295 -15.48 -1.20 -8.32
CA ASN A 295 -15.21 -1.75 -9.67
C ASN A 295 -15.34 -3.29 -9.79
N ARG A 296 -16.12 -3.93 -8.90
CA ARG A 296 -16.38 -5.39 -8.89
C ARG A 296 -17.87 -5.67 -8.71
N ALA A 297 -18.36 -6.74 -9.36
CA ALA A 297 -19.76 -7.19 -9.29
C ALA A 297 -20.78 -6.07 -9.58
N GLY A 298 -20.51 -5.24 -10.59
CA GLY A 298 -21.40 -4.16 -11.01
C GLY A 298 -21.46 -2.96 -10.05
N ARG A 299 -20.51 -2.83 -9.11
CA ARG A 299 -20.27 -1.61 -8.35
C ARG A 299 -19.40 -0.64 -9.14
N GLY A 300 -19.66 0.65 -8.93
CA GLY A 300 -19.01 1.77 -9.59
C GLY A 300 -17.53 1.87 -9.27
N LYS A 301 -16.83 2.62 -10.12
CA LYS A 301 -15.42 2.96 -9.94
C LYS A 301 -15.30 4.18 -9.02
N ILE A 302 -14.24 4.25 -8.23
CA ILE A 302 -13.95 5.43 -7.41
C ILE A 302 -12.94 6.31 -8.15
N PHE A 303 -13.08 7.61 -8.01
CA PHE A 303 -12.08 8.59 -8.40
C PHE A 303 -11.59 9.31 -7.15
N ALA A 304 -10.29 9.23 -6.90
CA ALA A 304 -9.70 9.94 -5.78
C ALA A 304 -9.63 11.45 -6.05
N LYS A 305 -9.57 12.25 -4.97
CA LYS A 305 -9.43 13.71 -5.00
C LYS A 305 -10.52 14.43 -5.81
N SER A 306 -11.68 13.80 -5.93
CA SER A 306 -12.78 14.25 -6.78
C SER A 306 -14.08 14.22 -5.98
N LEU A 307 -15.04 15.06 -6.33
CA LEU A 307 -16.39 15.02 -5.78
C LEU A 307 -17.39 14.90 -6.94
N GLU A 308 -18.46 14.13 -6.72
CA GLU A 308 -19.57 14.07 -7.68
C GLU A 308 -20.22 15.45 -7.81
N ARG A 309 -20.38 15.93 -9.05
CA ARG A 309 -21.10 17.18 -9.32
C ARG A 309 -22.60 16.92 -9.20
N SER A 310 -23.34 17.96 -8.81
CA SER A 310 -24.80 17.93 -8.91
C SER A 310 -25.22 17.59 -10.33
N THR A 311 -26.14 16.64 -10.46
CA THR A 311 -26.73 16.25 -11.75
C THR A 311 -27.82 17.20 -12.22
N VAL A 312 -28.14 18.23 -11.42
CA VAL A 312 -29.19 19.21 -11.71
C VAL A 312 -28.66 20.29 -12.68
N ASP A 313 -29.34 20.45 -13.81
CA ASP A 313 -29.15 21.59 -14.71
C ASP A 313 -30.13 22.72 -14.34
N LEU A 314 -29.57 23.82 -13.83
CA LEU A 314 -30.35 24.97 -13.38
C LEU A 314 -31.23 25.53 -14.50
N ALA A 315 -30.74 25.59 -15.75
CA ALA A 315 -31.51 26.19 -16.84
C ALA A 315 -32.80 25.39 -17.12
N LEU A 316 -32.70 24.06 -17.10
CA LEU A 316 -33.84 23.17 -17.32
C LEU A 316 -34.83 23.21 -16.14
N GLU A 317 -34.31 23.23 -14.91
CA GLU A 317 -35.17 23.37 -13.71
C GLU A 317 -35.90 24.72 -13.66
N PHE A 318 -35.26 25.81 -14.10
CA PHE A 318 -35.93 27.11 -14.19
C PHE A 318 -37.06 27.10 -15.22
N VAL A 319 -36.89 26.44 -16.36
CA VAL A 319 -37.95 26.28 -17.36
C VAL A 319 -39.10 25.44 -16.80
N ASN A 320 -38.81 24.34 -16.12
CA ASN A 320 -39.81 23.50 -15.47
C ASN A 320 -40.58 24.28 -14.39
N LEU A 321 -39.92 25.12 -13.61
CA LEU A 321 -40.57 25.98 -12.62
C LEU A 321 -41.53 26.98 -13.29
N ILE A 322 -41.10 27.64 -14.37
CA ILE A 322 -41.96 28.58 -15.13
C ILE A 322 -43.16 27.85 -15.74
N GLN A 323 -42.96 26.64 -16.27
CA GLN A 323 -44.05 25.82 -16.80
C GLN A 323 -45.06 25.44 -15.71
N ASN A 324 -44.58 24.95 -14.56
CA ASN A 324 -45.44 24.64 -13.41
C ASN A 324 -46.17 25.88 -12.88
N GLN A 325 -45.49 27.03 -12.82
CA GLN A 325 -46.09 28.29 -12.39
C GLN A 325 -47.19 28.76 -13.34
N ARG A 326 -46.96 28.70 -14.67
CA ARG A 326 -47.99 28.99 -15.68
C ARG A 326 -49.15 28.00 -15.61
N GLY A 327 -48.87 26.72 -15.40
CA GLY A 327 -49.89 25.69 -15.19
C GLY A 327 -50.76 25.99 -13.96
N PHE A 328 -50.14 26.36 -12.83
CA PHE A 328 -50.87 26.77 -11.63
C PHE A 328 -51.72 28.02 -11.85
N GLN A 329 -51.20 29.03 -12.55
CA GLN A 329 -51.96 30.24 -12.92
C GLN A 329 -53.15 29.92 -13.83
N ALA A 330 -52.99 29.03 -14.80
CA ALA A 330 -54.07 28.59 -15.68
C ALA A 330 -55.16 27.82 -14.91
N ASN A 331 -54.77 26.93 -13.98
CA ASN A 331 -55.70 26.24 -13.10
C ASN A 331 -56.47 27.21 -12.20
N ALA A 332 -55.78 28.20 -11.61
CA ALA A 332 -56.42 29.23 -10.80
C ALA A 332 -57.38 30.12 -11.62
N LYS A 333 -57.04 30.42 -12.88
CA LYS A 333 -57.92 31.16 -13.79
C LYS A 333 -59.19 30.37 -14.13
N THR A 334 -59.06 29.06 -14.30
CA THR A 334 -60.20 28.15 -14.53
C THR A 334 -61.17 28.17 -13.34
N ILE A 335 -60.65 28.19 -12.11
CA ILE A 335 -61.47 28.32 -10.89
C ILE A 335 -62.22 29.65 -10.87
N THR A 336 -61.53 30.77 -11.11
CA THR A 336 -62.18 32.10 -11.10
C THR A 336 -63.26 32.23 -12.17
N THR A 337 -63.01 31.73 -13.39
CA THR A 337 -64.03 31.73 -14.44
C THR A 337 -65.22 30.82 -14.07
N THR A 338 -64.98 29.70 -13.41
CA THR A 338 -66.06 28.83 -12.91
C THR A 338 -66.89 29.52 -11.83
N ASP A 339 -66.24 30.22 -10.90
CA ASP A 339 -66.92 30.99 -9.84
C ASP A 339 -67.77 32.13 -10.41
N GLU A 340 -67.27 32.85 -11.41
CA GLU A 340 -68.02 33.91 -12.12
C GLU A 340 -69.28 33.35 -12.80
N LEU A 341 -69.16 32.19 -13.49
CA LEU A 341 -70.31 31.53 -14.10
C LEU A 341 -71.34 31.06 -13.07
N LEU A 342 -70.90 30.52 -11.91
CA LEU A 342 -71.80 30.13 -10.83
C LEU A 342 -72.55 31.33 -10.25
N ALA A 343 -71.88 32.46 -10.05
CA ALA A 343 -72.51 33.68 -9.58
C ALA A 343 -73.59 34.17 -10.55
N GLU A 344 -73.33 34.13 -11.86
CA GLU A 344 -74.29 34.54 -12.88
C GLU A 344 -75.52 33.62 -12.91
N VAL A 345 -75.33 32.30 -12.77
CA VAL A 345 -76.43 31.33 -12.66
C VAL A 345 -77.28 31.57 -11.41
N ILE A 346 -76.67 31.92 -10.27
CA ILE A 346 -77.40 32.27 -9.05
C ILE A 346 -78.23 33.55 -9.25
N ASN A 347 -77.68 34.55 -9.94
CA ASN A 347 -78.39 35.79 -10.24
C ASN A 347 -79.57 35.58 -11.20
N LEU A 348 -79.48 34.62 -12.15
CA LEU A 348 -80.57 34.23 -13.05
C LEU A 348 -81.74 33.51 -12.36
N LYS A 349 -81.54 32.94 -11.16
CA LYS A 349 -82.58 32.25 -10.38
C LYS A 349 -83.40 33.21 -9.50
N ARG A 350 -82.93 34.44 -9.30
CA ARG A 350 -83.68 35.52 -8.65
C ARG A 350 -84.52 36.27 -9.67
#